data_AF-A0A2S8PKS8-F1
#
_entry.id   AF-A0A2S8PKS8-F1
#
_cell.length_a   1.000
_cell.length_b   1.000
_cell.length_c   1.000
_cell.angle_alpha   90.00
_cell.angle_beta   90.00
_cell.angle_gamma   90.00
#
_symmetry.space_group_name_H-M   'P 1'
#
loop_
_entity.id
_entity.type
_entity.pdbx_description
1 polymer ?
#
loop_
_entity_poly.entity_id
_entity_poly.type
_entity_poly.pdbx_seq_one_letter_code
_entity_poly.pdbx_strand_id
1 'polypeptide(L)'
;MNGISFDFWPISWERTERIAAFEELNVSIIADCKLLYVRSEEDYERFLKLRSKIADQARARLEWLHKAESRLKEAYIHLYNLSKMGSMDDLVSFRYEAQEILILNLESLSLINHTYYTQGWGKNREQIRNFPLQPDTLEQTMEAILSSCSGFQIREACERLTKDTLRLILQQKEKDVSGPDHPGRMKGFYEEVKGIMDKVVSACESSDYHTAYFWAVGVQKEVSRFLFFTEKGYWPSPLCAGEEELTLYKELGFPDLIGLLNQVDFSPLKEAVEQLDSQLEQHLQSQGVQINRFRNAEEFSDFLLTLG
;
A
#
# COMPACT_ATOMS: atom_id res chain seq x y z
N MET A 1 6.82 -45.77 -0.84
CA MET A 1 7.21 -46.88 -1.74
C MET A 1 7.97 -46.29 -2.93
N ASN A 2 8.98 -46.99 -3.47
CA ASN A 2 9.86 -46.55 -4.57
C ASN A 2 10.72 -45.29 -4.32
N GLY A 3 11.03 -44.96 -3.06
CA GLY A 3 11.81 -43.75 -2.73
C GLY A 3 11.08 -42.43 -2.97
N ILE A 4 9.78 -42.46 -3.29
CA ILE A 4 8.94 -41.27 -3.45
C ILE A 4 8.36 -40.90 -2.08
N SER A 5 8.58 -39.65 -1.69
CA SER A 5 7.99 -39.06 -0.48
C SER A 5 6.54 -38.64 -0.74
N PHE A 6 5.68 -38.88 0.24
CA PHE A 6 4.31 -38.38 0.26
C PHE A 6 4.20 -37.39 1.42
N ASP A 7 3.83 -36.16 1.10
CA ASP A 7 3.53 -35.16 2.10
C ASP A 7 2.02 -35.18 2.38
N PHE A 8 1.67 -35.40 3.65
CA PHE A 8 0.29 -35.38 4.12
C PHE A 8 0.10 -34.13 4.96
N TRP A 9 -0.49 -33.11 4.34
CA TRP A 9 -0.65 -31.82 4.98
C TRP A 9 -2.09 -31.60 5.44
N PRO A 10 -2.39 -31.72 6.75
CA PRO A 10 -3.70 -31.35 7.27
C PRO A 10 -3.86 -29.83 7.23
N ILE A 11 -4.94 -29.37 6.59
CA ILE A 11 -5.26 -27.94 6.46
C ILE A 11 -6.65 -27.73 7.04
N SER A 12 -6.77 -26.79 7.98
CA SER A 12 -8.06 -26.42 8.56
C SER A 12 -8.91 -25.64 7.55
N TRP A 13 -10.22 -25.61 7.75
CA TRP A 13 -11.13 -24.80 6.94
C TRP A 13 -10.79 -23.31 6.97
N GLU A 14 -10.41 -22.78 8.13
CA GLU A 14 -9.98 -21.38 8.27
C GLU A 14 -8.78 -21.08 7.37
N ARG A 15 -7.83 -22.00 7.30
CA ARG A 15 -6.65 -21.83 6.46
C ARG A 15 -6.97 -22.00 4.97
N THR A 16 -7.84 -22.93 4.59
CA THR A 16 -8.26 -23.05 3.18
C THR A 16 -9.04 -21.81 2.72
N GLU A 17 -9.80 -21.16 3.61
CA GLU A 17 -10.45 -19.87 3.34
C GLU A 17 -9.45 -18.74 3.08
N ARG A 18 -8.38 -18.66 3.87
CA ARG A 18 -7.27 -17.70 3.64
C ARG A 18 -6.55 -17.95 2.32
N ILE A 19 -6.24 -19.22 2.00
CA ILE A 19 -5.63 -19.60 0.72
C ILE A 19 -6.55 -19.21 -0.44
N ALA A 20 -7.85 -19.51 -0.35
CA ALA A 20 -8.82 -19.13 -1.37
C ALA A 20 -9.03 -17.61 -1.48
N ALA A 21 -8.67 -16.85 -0.45
CA ALA A 21 -8.64 -15.40 -0.44
C ALA A 21 -7.29 -14.81 -0.89
N PHE A 22 -6.33 -15.63 -1.35
CA PHE A 22 -4.99 -15.20 -1.76
C PHE A 22 -4.17 -14.53 -0.64
N GLU A 23 -4.50 -14.84 0.62
CA GLU A 23 -3.68 -14.44 1.78
C GLU A 23 -2.46 -15.36 1.96
N GLU A 24 -2.50 -16.53 1.34
CA GLU A 24 -1.42 -17.52 1.25
C GLU A 24 -1.34 -18.02 -0.20
N LEU A 25 -0.15 -18.36 -0.70
CA LEU A 25 0.07 -18.55 -2.15
C LEU A 25 -0.01 -19.98 -2.63
N ASN A 26 -0.32 -20.91 -1.74
CA ASN A 26 -0.54 -22.30 -2.08
C ASN A 26 -1.94 -22.51 -2.71
N VAL A 27 -2.41 -21.56 -3.53
CA VAL A 27 -3.77 -21.55 -4.09
C VAL A 27 -4.04 -22.78 -4.96
N SER A 28 -3.02 -23.25 -5.68
CA SER A 28 -3.08 -24.45 -6.52
C SER A 28 -3.47 -25.72 -5.74
N ILE A 29 -3.21 -25.79 -4.42
CA ILE A 29 -3.62 -26.96 -3.61
C ILE A 29 -5.14 -27.06 -3.45
N ILE A 30 -5.88 -25.96 -3.66
CA ILE A 30 -7.34 -25.94 -3.65
C ILE A 30 -7.85 -25.96 -5.08
N ALA A 31 -7.30 -25.07 -5.93
CA ALA A 31 -7.78 -24.85 -7.28
C ALA A 31 -7.56 -26.09 -8.17
N ASP A 32 -6.37 -26.69 -8.11
CA ASP A 32 -5.93 -27.71 -9.07
C ASP A 32 -5.95 -29.14 -8.49
N CYS A 33 -6.30 -29.30 -7.22
CA CYS A 33 -6.24 -30.62 -6.59
C CYS A 33 -7.29 -31.61 -7.13
N LYS A 34 -7.06 -32.89 -6.87
CA LYS A 34 -8.06 -33.92 -7.13
C LYS A 34 -8.73 -34.30 -5.81
N LEU A 35 -10.04 -34.09 -5.71
CA LEU A 35 -10.79 -34.53 -4.55
C LEU A 35 -10.90 -36.06 -4.58
N LEU A 36 -10.33 -36.73 -3.57
CA LEU A 36 -10.33 -38.19 -3.46
C LEU A 36 -11.40 -38.70 -2.49
N TYR A 37 -11.74 -37.90 -1.49
CA TYR A 37 -12.72 -38.23 -0.46
C TYR A 37 -13.34 -36.95 0.11
N VAL A 38 -14.63 -37.03 0.47
CA VAL A 38 -15.33 -36.00 1.22
C VAL A 38 -16.27 -36.70 2.21
N ARG A 39 -16.42 -36.15 3.42
CA ARG A 39 -17.20 -36.79 4.49
C ARG A 39 -18.70 -36.61 4.31
N SER A 40 -19.13 -35.46 3.80
CA SER A 40 -20.54 -35.08 3.65
C SER A 40 -20.74 -34.20 2.41
N GLU A 41 -22.01 -34.05 1.98
CA GLU A 41 -22.38 -33.11 0.91
C GLU A 41 -22.09 -31.65 1.30
N GLU A 42 -22.30 -31.30 2.58
CA GLU A 42 -22.00 -29.95 3.10
C GLU A 42 -20.51 -29.59 2.93
N ASP A 43 -19.60 -30.51 3.27
CA ASP A 43 -18.16 -30.32 3.10
C ASP A 43 -17.79 -30.20 1.60
N TYR A 44 -18.49 -30.94 0.74
CA TYR A 44 -18.30 -30.88 -0.71
C TYR A 44 -18.69 -29.51 -1.27
N GLU A 45 -19.89 -29.03 -0.93
CA GLU A 45 -20.39 -27.71 -1.32
C GLU A 45 -19.48 -26.59 -0.79
N ARG A 46 -19.05 -26.69 0.48
CA ARG A 46 -18.11 -25.72 1.07
C ARG A 46 -16.81 -25.65 0.29
N PHE A 47 -16.23 -26.81 -0.07
CA PHE A 47 -15.01 -26.86 -0.86
C PHE A 47 -15.21 -26.28 -2.28
N LEU A 48 -16.33 -26.60 -2.94
CA LEU A 48 -16.64 -26.03 -4.26
C LEU A 48 -16.84 -24.51 -4.23
N LYS A 49 -17.42 -23.96 -3.16
CA LYS A 49 -17.52 -22.50 -2.95
C LYS A 49 -16.14 -21.85 -2.88
N LEU A 50 -15.15 -22.48 -2.24
CA LEU A 50 -13.76 -21.99 -2.23
C LEU A 50 -13.16 -21.96 -3.64
N ARG A 51 -13.34 -23.02 -4.43
CA ARG A 51 -12.90 -23.04 -5.83
C ARG A 51 -13.57 -21.97 -6.68
N SER A 52 -14.88 -21.82 -6.52
CA SER A 52 -15.63 -20.77 -7.22
C SER A 52 -15.11 -19.39 -6.85
N LYS A 53 -14.77 -19.15 -5.57
CA LYS A 53 -14.20 -17.88 -5.11
C LYS A 53 -12.83 -17.60 -5.75
N ILE A 54 -11.99 -18.63 -5.91
CA ILE A 54 -10.69 -18.49 -6.59
C ILE A 54 -10.88 -18.18 -8.09
N ALA A 55 -11.86 -18.82 -8.73
CA ALA A 55 -12.15 -18.61 -10.14
C ALA A 55 -12.85 -17.28 -10.45
N ASP A 56 -13.59 -16.71 -9.48
CA ASP A 56 -14.25 -15.41 -9.60
C ASP A 56 -13.24 -14.25 -9.42
N GLN A 57 -12.38 -14.10 -10.43
CA GLN A 57 -11.31 -13.09 -10.50
C GLN A 57 -11.83 -11.64 -10.66
N ALA A 58 -13.14 -11.46 -10.88
CA ALA A 58 -13.70 -10.21 -11.37
C ALA A 58 -13.92 -9.13 -10.30
N ARG A 59 -13.89 -9.46 -9.00
CA ARG A 59 -14.63 -8.65 -8.02
C ARG A 59 -13.86 -7.73 -7.08
N ALA A 60 -12.54 -7.62 -7.17
CA ALA A 60 -11.83 -6.72 -6.25
C ALA A 60 -10.46 -6.25 -6.78
N ARG A 61 -10.39 -5.70 -8.00
CA ARG A 61 -9.11 -5.35 -8.62
C ARG A 61 -8.19 -4.51 -7.71
N LEU A 62 -8.74 -3.49 -7.06
CA LEU A 62 -7.99 -2.67 -6.10
C LEU A 62 -7.54 -3.43 -4.84
N GLU A 63 -8.34 -4.38 -4.34
CA GLU A 63 -7.95 -5.24 -3.21
C GLU A 63 -6.74 -6.12 -3.57
N TRP A 64 -6.70 -6.65 -4.80
CA TRP A 64 -5.56 -7.45 -5.27
C TRP A 64 -4.30 -6.59 -5.41
N LEU A 65 -4.44 -5.34 -5.87
CA LEU A 65 -3.33 -4.39 -5.90
C LEU A 65 -2.83 -4.05 -4.48
N HIS A 66 -3.73 -3.92 -3.49
CA HIS A 66 -3.32 -3.75 -2.10
C HIS A 66 -2.60 -4.98 -1.55
N LYS A 67 -3.05 -6.19 -1.88
CA LYS A 67 -2.34 -7.43 -1.52
C LYS A 67 -0.95 -7.49 -2.16
N ALA A 68 -0.85 -7.15 -3.44
CA ALA A 68 0.44 -7.09 -4.14
C ALA A 68 1.39 -6.08 -3.49
N GLU A 69 0.92 -4.88 -3.19
CA GLU A 69 1.71 -3.87 -2.48
C GLU A 69 2.12 -4.33 -1.07
N SER A 70 1.25 -5.05 -0.37
CA SER A 70 1.57 -5.64 0.94
C SER A 70 2.72 -6.66 0.84
N ARG A 71 2.76 -7.49 -0.21
CA ARG A 71 3.89 -8.40 -0.44
C ARG A 71 5.18 -7.65 -0.74
N LEU A 72 5.12 -6.61 -1.56
CA LEU A 72 6.30 -5.75 -1.78
C LEU A 72 6.77 -5.07 -0.50
N LYS A 73 5.87 -4.68 0.40
CA LYS A 73 6.27 -4.11 1.70
C LYS A 73 7.12 -5.08 2.53
N GLU A 74 6.81 -6.37 2.48
CA GLU A 74 7.65 -7.40 3.10
C GLU A 74 9.03 -7.48 2.43
N ALA A 75 9.10 -7.32 1.10
CA ALA A 75 10.37 -7.34 0.35
C ALA A 75 11.32 -6.20 0.76
N TYR A 76 10.80 -5.07 1.23
CA TYR A 76 11.61 -3.96 1.73
C TYR A 76 12.37 -4.30 3.02
N ILE A 77 11.90 -5.26 3.83
CA ILE A 77 12.64 -5.76 5.00
C ILE A 77 13.93 -6.43 4.53
N HIS A 78 13.83 -7.27 3.51
CA HIS A 78 14.97 -7.99 2.93
C HIS A 78 15.92 -7.05 2.16
N LEU A 79 15.39 -6.04 1.46
CA LEU A 79 16.21 -4.98 0.86
C LEU A 79 16.99 -4.19 1.92
N TYR A 80 16.36 -3.88 3.05
CA TYR A 80 17.05 -3.25 4.18
C TYR A 80 18.17 -4.15 4.73
N ASN A 81 17.94 -5.46 4.86
CA ASN A 81 18.98 -6.40 5.27
C ASN A 81 20.14 -6.42 4.28
N LEU A 82 19.89 -6.49 2.97
CA LEU A 82 20.91 -6.38 1.92
C LEU A 82 21.70 -5.06 2.02
N SER A 83 21.03 -3.95 2.33
CA SER A 83 21.68 -2.63 2.46
C SER A 83 22.67 -2.55 3.63
N LYS A 84 22.48 -3.40 4.64
CA LYS A 84 23.29 -3.45 5.88
C LYS A 84 24.47 -4.42 5.79
N MET A 85 24.57 -5.19 4.72
CA MET A 85 25.64 -6.18 4.57
C MET A 85 26.99 -5.50 4.41
N GLY A 86 27.90 -5.82 5.32
CA GLY A 86 29.22 -5.18 5.40
C GLY A 86 30.23 -5.70 4.38
N SER A 87 30.03 -6.90 3.84
CA SER A 87 30.92 -7.52 2.84
C SER A 87 30.14 -7.91 1.59
N MET A 88 30.55 -7.39 0.43
CA MET A 88 29.97 -7.74 -0.86
C MET A 88 30.37 -9.14 -1.36
N ASP A 89 31.32 -9.78 -0.67
CA ASP A 89 31.80 -11.13 -0.96
C ASP A 89 31.00 -12.23 -0.24
N ASP A 90 30.12 -11.87 0.70
CA ASP A 90 29.25 -12.81 1.40
C ASP A 90 28.04 -13.22 0.55
N LEU A 91 28.31 -13.95 -0.53
CA LEU A 91 27.27 -14.39 -1.47
C LEU A 91 26.19 -15.26 -0.83
N VAL A 92 26.47 -15.93 0.30
CA VAL A 92 25.48 -16.76 1.00
C VAL A 92 24.38 -15.86 1.56
N SER A 93 24.74 -14.83 2.32
CA SER A 93 23.77 -13.89 2.89
C SER A 93 23.01 -13.13 1.81
N PHE A 94 23.70 -12.67 0.75
CA PHE A 94 23.03 -12.01 -0.37
C PHE A 94 21.99 -12.90 -1.05
N ARG A 95 22.31 -14.17 -1.31
CA ARG A 95 21.38 -15.11 -1.95
C ARG A 95 20.21 -15.47 -1.05
N TYR A 96 20.43 -15.56 0.25
CA TYR A 96 19.37 -15.82 1.23
C TYR A 96 18.30 -14.72 1.19
N GLU A 97 18.71 -13.45 1.32
CA GLU A 97 17.76 -12.33 1.27
C GLU A 97 17.18 -12.13 -0.13
N ALA A 98 17.98 -12.31 -1.19
CA ALA A 98 17.53 -12.14 -2.56
C ALA A 98 16.48 -13.19 -2.97
N GLN A 99 16.52 -14.40 -2.41
CA GLN A 99 15.50 -15.41 -2.63
C GLN A 99 14.13 -14.93 -2.13
N GLU A 100 14.07 -14.38 -0.92
CA GLU A 100 12.82 -13.88 -0.34
C GLU A 100 12.28 -12.68 -1.14
N ILE A 101 13.16 -11.75 -1.55
CA ILE A 101 12.77 -10.63 -2.42
C ILE A 101 12.20 -11.13 -3.74
N LEU A 102 12.85 -12.10 -4.37
CA LEU A 102 12.39 -12.67 -5.64
C LEU A 102 11.00 -13.31 -5.47
N ILE A 103 10.82 -14.12 -4.43
CA ILE A 103 9.53 -14.76 -4.12
C ILE A 103 8.44 -13.69 -3.94
N LEU A 104 8.62 -12.72 -3.04
CA LEU A 104 7.63 -11.67 -2.75
C LEU A 104 7.29 -10.81 -3.98
N ASN A 105 8.26 -10.56 -4.86
CA ASN A 105 8.03 -9.88 -6.13
C ASN A 105 7.20 -10.73 -7.09
N LEU A 106 7.52 -12.02 -7.25
CA LEU A 106 6.75 -12.93 -8.09
C LEU A 106 5.32 -13.10 -7.56
N GLU A 107 5.13 -13.20 -6.25
CA GLU A 107 3.82 -13.20 -5.61
C GLU A 107 3.02 -11.95 -5.99
N SER A 108 3.64 -10.78 -5.87
CA SER A 108 3.06 -9.50 -6.28
C SER A 108 2.67 -9.51 -7.75
N LEU A 109 3.53 -10.05 -8.62
CA LEU A 109 3.24 -10.19 -10.06
C LEU A 109 2.06 -11.11 -10.32
N SER A 110 1.92 -12.23 -9.63
CA SER A 110 0.74 -13.09 -9.80
C SER A 110 -0.55 -12.40 -9.35
N LEU A 111 -0.50 -11.61 -8.27
CA LEU A 111 -1.63 -10.82 -7.78
C LEU A 111 -2.06 -9.72 -8.76
N ILE A 112 -1.13 -8.92 -9.33
CA ILE A 112 -1.52 -7.90 -10.32
C ILE A 112 -2.04 -8.51 -11.63
N ASN A 113 -1.64 -9.74 -11.96
CA ASN A 113 -2.14 -10.49 -13.11
C ASN A 113 -3.41 -11.32 -12.78
N HIS A 114 -3.98 -11.16 -11.59
CA HIS A 114 -5.16 -11.88 -11.14
C HIS A 114 -5.03 -13.41 -11.23
N THR A 115 -3.86 -13.95 -10.92
CA THR A 115 -3.55 -15.37 -11.09
C THR A 115 -2.78 -15.94 -9.90
N TYR A 116 -2.48 -17.23 -9.96
CA TYR A 116 -1.65 -17.95 -8.99
C TYR A 116 -0.66 -18.86 -9.71
N TYR A 117 0.38 -19.27 -9.00
CA TYR A 117 1.37 -20.21 -9.51
C TYR A 117 0.89 -21.65 -9.39
N THR A 118 0.99 -22.40 -10.49
CA THR A 118 0.48 -23.79 -10.57
C THR A 118 1.53 -24.83 -10.17
N GLN A 119 2.81 -24.47 -10.21
CA GLN A 119 3.93 -25.35 -9.85
C GLN A 119 4.85 -24.68 -8.82
N GLY A 120 5.91 -25.39 -8.41
CA GLY A 120 6.96 -24.79 -7.59
C GLY A 120 7.74 -23.71 -8.35
N TRP A 121 8.30 -22.74 -7.62
CA TRP A 121 8.98 -21.56 -8.14
C TRP A 121 9.93 -21.82 -9.32
N GLY A 122 10.79 -22.86 -9.20
CA GLY A 122 11.76 -23.21 -10.25
C GLY A 122 11.16 -23.72 -11.56
N LYS A 123 9.85 -24.05 -11.60
CA LYS A 123 9.17 -24.56 -12.81
C LYS A 123 8.19 -23.57 -13.43
N ASN A 124 7.91 -22.44 -12.77
CA ASN A 124 6.97 -21.43 -13.27
C ASN A 124 7.61 -20.43 -14.25
N ARG A 125 8.86 -20.62 -14.70
CA ARG A 125 9.54 -19.65 -15.57
C ARG A 125 8.74 -19.30 -16.82
N GLU A 126 8.17 -20.30 -17.51
CA GLU A 126 7.31 -20.09 -18.67
C GLU A 126 5.98 -19.40 -18.30
N GLN A 127 5.41 -19.72 -17.14
CA GLN A 127 4.20 -19.04 -16.67
C GLN A 127 4.48 -17.54 -16.41
N ILE A 128 5.57 -17.24 -15.71
CA ILE A 128 6.01 -15.87 -15.38
C ILE A 128 6.24 -15.08 -16.68
N ARG A 129 6.95 -15.66 -17.64
CA ARG A 129 7.26 -15.03 -18.93
C ARG A 129 6.00 -14.65 -19.72
N ASN A 130 4.90 -15.39 -19.54
CA ASN A 130 3.65 -15.17 -20.24
C ASN A 130 2.67 -14.25 -19.49
N PHE A 131 3.07 -13.65 -18.37
CA PHE A 131 2.24 -12.67 -17.67
C PHE A 131 2.00 -11.42 -18.53
N PRO A 132 0.72 -10.99 -18.69
CA PRO A 132 0.39 -9.75 -19.40
C PRO A 132 1.02 -8.50 -18.77
N LEU A 133 1.13 -8.46 -17.44
CA LEU A 133 1.72 -7.36 -16.67
C LEU A 133 3.03 -7.83 -16.04
N GLN A 134 4.16 -7.38 -16.56
CA GLN A 134 5.48 -7.67 -16.02
C GLN A 134 6.48 -6.58 -16.39
N PRO A 135 7.57 -6.40 -15.62
CA PRO A 135 8.65 -5.50 -16.00
C PRO A 135 9.30 -5.94 -17.31
N ASP A 136 9.63 -5.00 -18.20
CA ASP A 136 10.33 -5.30 -19.47
C ASP A 136 11.67 -6.02 -19.24
N THR A 137 12.33 -5.73 -18.12
CA THR A 137 13.61 -6.32 -17.72
C THR A 137 13.46 -7.49 -16.75
N LEU A 138 12.26 -8.06 -16.58
CA LEU A 138 12.00 -9.09 -15.57
C LEU A 138 12.96 -10.28 -15.70
N GLU A 139 13.04 -10.88 -16.88
CA GLU A 139 13.86 -12.07 -17.11
C GLU A 139 15.36 -11.80 -16.87
N GLN A 140 15.87 -10.66 -17.35
CA GLN A 140 17.25 -10.26 -17.12
C GLN A 140 17.55 -10.04 -15.63
N THR A 141 16.61 -9.42 -14.92
CA THR A 141 16.77 -9.10 -13.50
C THR A 141 16.70 -10.36 -12.63
N MET A 142 15.78 -11.28 -12.95
CA MET A 142 15.71 -12.59 -12.30
C MET A 142 16.98 -13.40 -12.52
N GLU A 143 17.50 -13.42 -13.75
CA GLU A 143 18.75 -14.13 -14.05
C GLU A 143 19.92 -13.56 -13.24
N ALA A 144 20.04 -12.23 -13.15
CA ALA A 144 21.07 -11.59 -12.33
C ALA A 144 20.98 -11.98 -10.84
N ILE A 145 19.76 -12.07 -10.28
CA ILE A 145 19.55 -12.52 -8.90
C ILE A 145 19.98 -13.98 -8.72
N LEU A 146 19.64 -14.85 -9.67
CA LEU A 146 19.85 -16.29 -9.56
C LEU A 146 21.30 -16.73 -9.81
N SER A 147 22.01 -16.07 -10.73
CA SER A 147 23.29 -16.57 -11.23
C SER A 147 24.49 -15.65 -10.97
N SER A 148 24.29 -14.42 -10.50
CA SER A 148 25.42 -13.54 -10.21
C SER A 148 26.33 -14.08 -9.09
N CYS A 149 27.62 -13.80 -9.25
CA CYS A 149 28.68 -14.04 -8.26
C CYS A 149 29.12 -12.74 -7.58
N SER A 150 28.30 -11.68 -7.65
CA SER A 150 28.59 -10.39 -7.03
C SER A 150 27.41 -9.95 -6.16
N GLY A 151 27.63 -9.78 -4.86
CA GLY A 151 26.59 -9.29 -3.94
C GLY A 151 26.04 -7.92 -4.38
N PHE A 152 26.90 -7.06 -4.91
CA PHE A 152 26.51 -5.76 -5.48
C PHE A 152 25.48 -5.92 -6.62
N GLN A 153 25.76 -6.80 -7.59
CA GLN A 153 24.85 -7.03 -8.72
C GLN A 153 23.54 -7.69 -8.28
N ILE A 154 23.59 -8.62 -7.31
CA ILE A 154 22.39 -9.23 -6.73
C ILE A 154 21.51 -8.15 -6.09
N ARG A 155 22.10 -7.25 -5.30
CA ARG A 155 21.37 -6.16 -4.66
C ARG A 155 20.77 -5.19 -5.66
N GLU A 156 21.54 -4.72 -6.65
CA GLU A 156 21.01 -3.83 -7.70
C GLU A 156 19.84 -4.48 -8.46
N ALA A 157 19.93 -5.79 -8.73
CA ALA A 157 18.86 -6.52 -9.38
C ALA A 157 17.62 -6.63 -8.47
N CYS A 158 17.79 -6.91 -7.17
CA CYS A 158 16.69 -6.93 -6.20
C CYS A 158 16.00 -5.56 -6.06
N GLU A 159 16.78 -4.49 -5.96
CA GLU A 159 16.28 -3.11 -5.91
C GLU A 159 15.51 -2.76 -7.17
N ARG A 160 16.05 -3.09 -8.35
CA ARG A 160 15.40 -2.87 -9.64
C ARG A 160 14.10 -3.64 -9.77
N LEU A 161 14.11 -4.94 -9.47
CA LEU A 161 12.93 -5.79 -9.53
C LEU A 161 11.80 -5.21 -8.66
N THR A 162 12.12 -4.87 -7.42
CA THR A 162 11.16 -4.32 -6.47
C THR A 162 10.60 -2.97 -6.93
N LYS A 163 11.47 -2.08 -7.42
CA LYS A 163 11.06 -0.78 -7.95
C LYS A 163 10.16 -0.91 -9.18
N ASP A 164 10.50 -1.79 -10.11
CA ASP A 164 9.74 -1.99 -11.34
C ASP A 164 8.38 -2.65 -11.06
N THR A 165 8.32 -3.62 -10.15
CA THR A 165 7.06 -4.22 -9.71
C THR A 165 6.17 -3.20 -9.01
N LEU A 166 6.73 -2.35 -8.13
CA LEU A 166 5.99 -1.27 -7.48
C LEU A 166 5.41 -0.30 -8.52
N ARG A 167 6.22 0.12 -9.50
CA ARG A 167 5.77 0.99 -10.58
C ARG A 167 4.56 0.40 -11.34
N LEU A 168 4.56 -0.90 -11.62
CA LEU A 168 3.43 -1.56 -12.27
C LEU A 168 2.17 -1.57 -11.41
N ILE A 169 2.31 -1.83 -10.10
CA ILE A 169 1.18 -1.78 -9.15
C ILE A 169 0.55 -0.38 -9.14
N LEU A 170 1.38 0.68 -9.05
CA LEU A 170 0.90 2.05 -9.02
C LEU A 170 0.22 2.45 -10.34
N GLN A 171 0.80 2.08 -11.48
CA GLN A 171 0.17 2.30 -12.79
C GLN A 171 -1.17 1.59 -12.92
N GLN A 172 -1.33 0.42 -12.31
CA GLN A 172 -2.60 -0.30 -12.33
C GLN A 172 -3.62 0.36 -11.39
N LYS A 173 -3.21 0.85 -10.22
CA LYS A 173 -4.07 1.64 -9.33
C LYS A 173 -4.62 2.87 -10.04
N GLU A 174 -3.77 3.61 -10.77
CA GLU A 174 -4.19 4.78 -11.55
C GLU A 174 -5.21 4.46 -12.65
N LYS A 175 -5.20 3.25 -13.21
CA LYS A 175 -6.17 2.83 -14.24
C LYS A 175 -7.54 2.44 -13.70
N ASP A 176 -7.60 2.01 -12.43
CA ASP A 176 -8.80 1.38 -11.85
C ASP A 176 -9.64 2.34 -11.00
N VAL A 177 -9.19 3.57 -10.86
CA VAL A 177 -9.83 4.62 -10.06
C VAL A 177 -10.59 5.59 -10.95
N SER A 178 -11.72 6.07 -10.44
CA SER A 178 -12.36 7.27 -10.99
C SER A 178 -11.49 8.48 -10.66
N GLY A 179 -11.47 9.47 -11.56
CA GLY A 179 -10.70 10.72 -11.42
C GLY A 179 -11.04 11.55 -10.16
N PRO A 180 -10.70 12.84 -10.14
CA PRO A 180 -10.84 13.65 -8.93
C PRO A 180 -12.28 13.70 -8.39
N ASP A 181 -12.44 13.54 -7.07
CA ASP A 181 -13.75 13.64 -6.38
C ASP A 181 -13.59 14.38 -5.05
N HIS A 182 -13.61 15.70 -5.11
CA HIS A 182 -13.48 16.55 -3.93
C HIS A 182 -14.66 16.42 -2.98
N PRO A 183 -15.93 16.60 -3.41
CA PRO A 183 -17.05 16.57 -2.48
C PRO A 183 -17.23 15.21 -1.80
N GLY A 184 -16.96 14.11 -2.50
CA GLY A 184 -17.08 12.76 -1.95
C GLY A 184 -15.92 12.39 -1.02
N ARG A 185 -14.66 12.67 -1.41
CA ARG A 185 -13.47 12.21 -0.68
C ARG A 185 -13.00 13.15 0.43
N MET A 186 -13.37 14.42 0.39
CA MET A 186 -13.03 15.42 1.41
C MET A 186 -14.17 15.72 2.40
N LYS A 187 -15.28 14.96 2.34
CA LYS A 187 -16.42 15.17 3.25
C LYS A 187 -16.00 14.96 4.71
N GLY A 188 -16.14 15.99 5.54
CA GLY A 188 -15.79 15.95 6.97
C GLY A 188 -14.28 16.08 7.26
N PHE A 189 -13.45 16.17 6.22
CA PHE A 189 -11.99 16.24 6.37
C PHE A 189 -11.55 17.55 7.05
N TYR A 190 -12.15 18.68 6.63
CA TYR A 190 -11.79 19.99 7.16
C TYR A 190 -12.03 20.08 8.68
N GLU A 191 -13.18 19.60 9.14
CA GLU A 191 -13.57 19.63 10.55
C GLU A 191 -12.60 18.83 11.43
N GLU A 192 -12.09 17.70 10.93
CA GLU A 192 -11.08 16.90 11.63
C GLU A 192 -9.72 17.61 11.65
N VAL A 193 -9.22 18.07 10.50
CA VAL A 193 -7.89 18.69 10.40
C VAL A 193 -7.84 20.06 11.10
N LYS A 194 -8.96 20.80 11.15
CA LYS A 194 -9.08 22.05 11.91
C LYS A 194 -8.76 21.85 13.39
N GLY A 195 -9.31 20.79 13.99
CA GLY A 195 -9.01 20.45 15.38
C GLY A 195 -7.53 20.08 15.62
N ILE A 196 -6.82 19.61 14.57
CA ILE A 196 -5.38 19.37 14.64
C ILE A 196 -4.60 20.67 14.53
N MET A 197 -4.97 21.57 13.60
CA MET A 197 -4.36 22.90 13.45
C MET A 197 -4.45 23.72 14.74
N ASP A 198 -5.60 23.68 15.43
CA ASP A 198 -5.79 24.39 16.71
C ASP A 198 -4.83 23.88 17.81
N LYS A 199 -4.47 22.58 17.78
CA LYS A 199 -3.45 22.03 18.70
C LYS A 199 -2.06 22.55 18.37
N VAL A 200 -1.73 22.77 17.09
CA VAL A 200 -0.44 23.39 16.72
C VAL A 200 -0.38 24.82 17.25
N VAL A 201 -1.44 25.61 17.04
CA VAL A 201 -1.53 26.99 17.55
C VAL A 201 -1.37 27.02 19.07
N SER A 202 -2.12 26.17 19.78
CA SER A 202 -2.04 26.08 21.26
C SER A 202 -0.63 25.70 21.75
N ALA A 203 0.06 24.81 21.03
CA ALA A 203 1.43 24.41 21.33
C ALA A 203 2.42 25.55 21.10
N CYS A 204 2.27 26.31 20.02
CA CYS A 204 3.06 27.51 19.76
C CYS A 204 2.89 28.56 20.86
N GLU A 205 1.66 28.81 21.30
CA GLU A 205 1.37 29.77 22.37
C GLU A 205 1.95 29.35 23.73
N SER A 206 2.01 28.04 23.96
CA SER A 206 2.57 27.47 25.19
C SER A 206 4.09 27.19 25.09
N SER A 207 4.73 27.53 23.96
CA SER A 207 6.13 27.19 23.67
C SER A 207 6.47 25.70 23.82
N ASP A 208 5.51 24.82 23.52
CA ASP A 208 5.69 23.36 23.56
C ASP A 208 6.15 22.84 22.20
N TYR A 209 7.47 22.78 22.01
CA TYR A 209 8.07 22.32 20.77
C TYR A 209 7.73 20.87 20.43
N HIS A 210 7.64 19.98 21.41
CA HIS A 210 7.38 18.57 21.13
C HIS A 210 5.98 18.40 20.53
N THR A 211 4.99 19.03 21.16
CA THR A 211 3.61 19.02 20.66
C THR A 211 3.49 19.76 19.32
N ALA A 212 4.15 20.92 19.16
CA ALA A 212 4.17 21.65 17.90
C ALA A 212 4.78 20.81 16.77
N TYR A 213 5.88 20.10 17.03
CA TYR A 213 6.53 19.20 16.07
C TYR A 213 5.58 18.10 15.59
N PHE A 214 5.00 17.32 16.51
CA PHE A 214 4.15 16.19 16.14
C PHE A 214 2.93 16.64 15.34
N TRP A 215 2.26 17.71 15.77
CA TRP A 215 1.05 18.17 15.09
C TRP A 215 1.34 18.92 13.80
N ALA A 216 2.39 19.75 13.70
CA ALA A 216 2.72 20.45 12.46
C ALA A 216 3.09 19.48 11.34
N VAL A 217 3.95 18.48 11.64
CA VAL A 217 4.28 17.40 10.70
C VAL A 217 3.02 16.62 10.33
N GLY A 218 2.18 16.30 11.33
CA GLY A 218 0.93 15.59 11.15
C GLY A 218 -0.03 16.30 10.19
N VAL A 219 -0.28 17.60 10.41
CA VAL A 219 -1.19 18.42 9.59
C VAL A 219 -0.72 18.46 8.14
N GLN A 220 0.52 18.88 7.89
CA GLN A 220 1.02 19.02 6.51
C GLN A 220 1.00 17.67 5.78
N LYS A 221 1.38 16.58 6.46
CA LYS A 221 1.33 15.23 5.90
C LYS A 221 -0.11 14.80 5.60
N GLU A 222 -1.04 15.02 6.52
CA GLU A 222 -2.42 14.56 6.35
C GLU A 222 -3.13 15.33 5.22
N VAL A 223 -2.97 16.65 5.17
CA VAL A 223 -3.47 17.47 4.06
C VAL A 223 -2.88 17.00 2.73
N SER A 224 -1.57 16.80 2.65
CA SER A 224 -0.90 16.32 1.43
C SER A 224 -1.45 14.96 0.97
N ARG A 225 -1.66 14.03 1.91
CA ARG A 225 -2.19 12.69 1.61
C ARG A 225 -3.64 12.72 1.15
N PHE A 226 -4.48 13.55 1.77
CA PHE A 226 -5.88 13.69 1.37
C PHE A 226 -6.02 14.39 0.02
N LEU A 227 -5.19 15.39 -0.28
CA LEU A 227 -5.11 15.99 -1.62
C LEU A 227 -4.76 14.94 -2.66
N PHE A 228 -3.71 14.13 -2.41
CA PHE A 228 -3.34 13.03 -3.29
C PHE A 228 -4.49 12.04 -3.49
N PHE A 229 -5.11 11.56 -2.40
CA PHE A 229 -6.23 10.62 -2.48
C PHE A 229 -7.42 11.21 -3.25
N THR A 230 -7.68 12.49 -3.07
CA THR A 230 -8.80 13.17 -3.72
C THR A 230 -8.58 13.27 -5.23
N GLU A 231 -7.38 13.63 -5.66
CA GLU A 231 -7.01 13.75 -7.07
C GLU A 231 -6.86 12.38 -7.76
N LYS A 232 -6.20 11.44 -7.08
CA LYS A 232 -5.79 10.16 -7.66
C LYS A 232 -6.79 9.04 -7.41
N GLY A 233 -7.64 9.12 -6.39
CA GLY A 233 -8.64 8.09 -6.06
C GLY A 233 -8.10 6.85 -5.35
N TYR A 234 -6.81 6.82 -4.99
CA TYR A 234 -6.20 5.81 -4.13
C TYR A 234 -5.23 6.49 -3.16
N TRP A 235 -4.98 5.85 -2.02
CA TRP A 235 -4.04 6.37 -1.03
C TRP A 235 -2.60 6.25 -1.53
N PRO A 236 -1.73 7.22 -1.21
CA PRO A 236 -0.33 7.15 -1.59
C PRO A 236 0.33 5.91 -1.00
N SER A 237 1.29 5.35 -1.75
CA SER A 237 2.00 4.15 -1.33
C SER A 237 2.99 4.47 -0.23
N PRO A 238 3.01 3.71 0.89
CA PRO A 238 4.05 3.88 1.91
C PRO A 238 5.45 3.46 1.42
N LEU A 239 5.55 2.87 0.22
CA LEU A 239 6.81 2.45 -0.40
C LEU A 239 7.42 3.52 -1.30
N CYS A 240 6.68 4.60 -1.59
CA CYS A 240 7.16 5.77 -2.29
C CYS A 240 7.70 6.82 -1.31
N ALA A 241 8.60 7.66 -1.79
CA ALA A 241 8.92 8.90 -1.10
C ALA A 241 7.72 9.85 -1.17
N GLY A 242 7.45 10.60 -0.10
CA GLY A 242 6.29 11.52 -0.02
C GLY A 242 6.38 12.77 -0.90
N GLU A 243 7.26 12.77 -1.91
CA GLU A 243 7.47 13.91 -2.81
C GLU A 243 6.24 14.20 -3.67
N GLU A 244 5.58 13.16 -4.19
CA GLU A 244 4.36 13.32 -5.01
C GLU A 244 3.20 13.90 -4.19
N GLU A 245 3.02 13.43 -2.95
CA GLU A 245 1.99 13.94 -2.03
C GLU A 245 2.21 15.43 -1.73
N LEU A 246 3.47 15.80 -1.48
CA LEU A 246 3.86 17.17 -1.20
C LEU A 246 3.79 18.07 -2.45
N THR A 247 3.78 17.50 -3.66
CA THR A 247 3.75 18.29 -4.91
C THR A 247 2.45 19.08 -5.01
N LEU A 248 1.31 18.41 -4.86
CA LEU A 248 -0.01 19.08 -4.88
C LEU A 248 -0.16 20.13 -3.78
N TYR A 249 0.31 19.81 -2.57
CA TYR A 249 0.32 20.74 -1.44
C TYR A 249 1.08 22.02 -1.77
N LYS A 250 2.27 21.89 -2.38
CA LYS A 250 3.11 23.03 -2.79
C LYS A 250 2.52 23.80 -3.97
N GLU A 251 1.95 23.11 -4.95
CA GLU A 251 1.31 23.73 -6.12
C GLU A 251 0.10 24.59 -5.73
N LEU A 252 -0.62 24.21 -4.68
CA LEU A 252 -1.70 25.02 -4.10
C LEU A 252 -1.21 26.23 -3.29
N GLY A 253 0.10 26.38 -3.10
CA GLY A 253 0.70 27.50 -2.37
C GLY A 253 0.48 27.44 -0.86
N PHE A 254 0.19 26.26 -0.32
CA PHE A 254 0.05 26.06 1.12
C PHE A 254 1.39 26.21 1.85
N PRO A 255 1.41 26.75 3.08
CA PRO A 255 2.65 27.07 3.78
C PRO A 255 3.40 25.82 4.27
N ASP A 256 4.73 25.86 4.27
CA ASP A 256 5.59 24.75 4.68
C ASP A 256 5.77 24.71 6.21
N LEU A 257 4.79 24.12 6.90
CA LEU A 257 4.81 23.97 8.36
C LEU A 257 6.05 23.22 8.86
N ILE A 258 6.45 22.16 8.16
CA ILE A 258 7.60 21.32 8.54
C ILE A 258 8.89 22.13 8.45
N GLY A 259 9.06 22.93 7.38
CA GLY A 259 10.22 23.82 7.20
C GLY A 259 10.29 24.96 8.22
N LEU A 260 9.17 25.32 8.85
CA LEU A 260 9.08 26.40 9.84
C LEU A 260 9.24 25.95 11.29
N LEU A 261 9.44 24.65 11.54
CA LEU A 261 9.67 24.13 12.88
C LEU A 261 10.95 24.69 13.49
N ASN A 262 10.81 25.36 14.63
CA ASN A 262 11.90 26.00 15.35
C ASN A 262 11.67 25.89 16.86
N GLN A 263 12.71 25.52 17.61
CA GLN A 263 12.66 25.33 19.06
C GLN A 263 12.67 26.65 19.86
N VAL A 264 13.02 27.76 19.21
CA VAL A 264 13.24 29.06 19.85
C VAL A 264 12.16 30.07 19.47
N ASP A 265 11.73 30.07 18.21
CA ASP A 265 10.72 31.00 17.71
C ASP A 265 9.55 30.26 17.06
N PHE A 266 8.40 30.30 17.72
CA PHE A 266 7.18 29.63 17.31
C PHE A 266 6.27 30.50 16.43
N SER A 267 6.58 31.79 16.32
CA SER A 267 5.73 32.77 15.65
C SER A 267 5.52 32.44 14.17
N PRO A 268 6.56 32.11 13.38
CA PRO A 268 6.40 31.75 11.97
C PRO A 268 5.53 30.52 11.76
N LEU A 269 5.66 29.50 12.62
CA LEU A 269 4.83 28.30 12.54
C LEU A 269 3.37 28.61 12.86
N LYS A 270 3.10 29.41 13.90
CA LYS A 270 1.74 29.79 14.26
C LYS A 270 1.05 30.54 13.11
N GLU A 271 1.71 31.56 12.57
CA GLU A 271 1.18 32.34 11.43
C GLU A 271 0.91 31.45 10.21
N ALA A 272 1.81 30.51 9.92
CA ALA A 272 1.65 29.57 8.82
C ALA A 272 0.47 28.60 9.01
N VAL A 273 0.20 28.14 10.24
CA VAL A 273 -0.97 27.29 10.49
C VAL A 273 -2.27 28.06 10.33
N GLU A 274 -2.34 29.30 10.82
CA GLU A 274 -3.51 30.17 10.64
C GLU A 274 -3.75 30.50 9.14
N GLN A 275 -2.67 30.68 8.38
CA GLN A 275 -2.72 30.83 6.93
C GLN A 275 -3.22 29.56 6.24
N LEU A 276 -2.70 28.38 6.62
CA LEU A 276 -3.12 27.09 6.07
C LEU A 276 -4.61 26.87 6.30
N ASP A 277 -5.11 27.14 7.50
CA ASP A 277 -6.52 26.97 7.85
C ASP A 277 -7.43 27.75 6.88
N SER A 278 -7.11 29.03 6.69
CA SER A 278 -7.87 29.91 5.80
C SER A 278 -7.79 29.47 4.34
N GLN A 279 -6.59 29.11 3.86
CA GLN A 279 -6.38 28.70 2.47
C GLN A 279 -7.03 27.34 2.16
N LEU A 280 -6.94 26.39 3.09
CA LEU A 280 -7.53 25.06 2.93
C LEU A 280 -9.05 25.14 2.90
N GLU A 281 -9.66 25.92 3.80
CA GLU A 281 -11.12 26.12 3.80
C GLU A 281 -11.60 26.69 2.46
N GLN A 282 -10.95 27.75 1.99
CA GLN A 282 -11.28 28.40 0.71
C GLN A 282 -11.11 27.45 -0.48
N HIS A 283 -10.02 26.69 -0.50
CA HIS A 283 -9.76 25.70 -1.54
C HIS A 283 -10.87 24.65 -1.58
N LEU A 284 -11.19 24.03 -0.44
CA LEU A 284 -12.22 22.99 -0.36
C LEU A 284 -13.60 23.52 -0.78
N GLN A 285 -13.99 24.71 -0.34
CA GLN A 285 -15.24 25.35 -0.77
C GLN A 285 -15.27 25.62 -2.28
N SER A 286 -14.15 26.08 -2.85
CA SER A 286 -14.05 26.30 -4.30
C SER A 286 -14.21 25.02 -5.13
N GLN A 287 -13.89 23.87 -4.54
CA GLN A 287 -14.08 22.54 -5.13
C GLN A 287 -15.45 21.91 -4.81
N GLY A 288 -16.35 22.68 -4.19
CA GLY A 288 -17.71 22.23 -3.86
C GLY A 288 -17.80 21.31 -2.64
N VAL A 289 -16.76 21.26 -1.80
CA VAL A 289 -16.79 20.52 -0.53
C VAL A 289 -17.65 21.31 0.46
N GLN A 290 -18.68 20.65 1.00
CA GLN A 290 -19.50 21.22 2.04
C GLN A 290 -18.72 21.21 3.37
N ILE A 291 -18.51 22.38 3.94
CA ILE A 291 -17.91 22.56 5.27
C ILE A 291 -19.01 22.95 6.24
N ASN A 292 -19.11 22.21 7.35
CA ASN A 292 -20.11 22.46 8.36
C ASN A 292 -19.56 23.45 9.38
N ARG A 293 -20.21 24.61 9.48
CA ARG A 293 -19.95 25.62 10.51
C ARG A 293 -21.24 25.99 11.21
N PHE A 294 -21.19 26.00 12.53
CA PHE A 294 -22.31 26.34 13.39
C PHE A 294 -21.91 27.54 14.24
N ARG A 295 -22.74 28.57 14.24
CA ARG A 295 -22.52 29.78 15.04
C ARG A 295 -22.91 29.59 16.50
N ASN A 296 -23.78 28.62 16.76
CA ASN A 296 -24.32 28.33 18.09
C ASN A 296 -24.79 26.87 18.18
N ALA A 297 -25.14 26.45 19.39
CA ALA A 297 -25.60 25.10 19.67
C ALA A 297 -26.96 24.76 19.04
N GLU A 298 -27.78 25.76 18.74
CA GLU A 298 -29.10 25.58 18.11
C GLU A 298 -28.93 25.18 16.63
N GLU A 299 -28.09 25.89 15.87
CA GLU A 299 -27.74 25.55 14.49
C GLU A 299 -27.12 24.14 14.40
N PHE A 300 -26.30 23.75 15.38
CA PHE A 300 -25.74 22.39 15.45
C PHE A 300 -26.84 21.35 15.73
N SER A 301 -27.75 21.63 16.66
CA SER A 301 -28.88 20.75 16.97
C SER A 301 -29.79 20.55 15.76
N ASP A 302 -30.10 21.61 15.02
CA ASP A 302 -30.90 21.56 13.81
C ASP A 302 -30.24 20.69 12.74
N PHE A 303 -28.92 20.81 12.56
CA PHE A 303 -28.17 19.96 11.65
C PHE A 303 -28.24 18.48 12.04
N LEU A 304 -28.12 18.14 13.33
CA LEU A 304 -28.25 16.75 13.79
C LEU A 304 -29.62 16.14 13.44
N LEU A 305 -30.69 16.94 13.48
CA LEU A 305 -32.03 16.51 13.08
C LEU A 305 -32.14 16.23 11.57
N THR A 306 -31.29 16.82 10.74
CA THR A 306 -31.24 16.55 9.28
C THR A 306 -30.48 15.27 8.92
N LEU A 307 -29.76 14.68 9.88
CA LEU A 307 -28.98 13.44 9.69
C LEU A 307 -29.73 12.16 10.08
N GLY A 308 -30.88 12.29 10.77
CA GLY A 308 -31.74 11.17 11.19
C GLY A 308 -32.87 10.91 10.20
#